data_AF-A0A3D9CWH2-F1
#
_entry.id   AF-A0A3D9CWH2-F1
#
_cell.length_a   1.000
_cell.length_b   1.000
_cell.length_c   1.000
_cell.angle_alpha   90.00
_cell.angle_beta   90.00
_cell.angle_gamma   90.00
#
_symmetry.space_group_name_H-M   'P 1'
#
loop_
_entity.id
_entity.type
_entity.pdbx_description
1 polymer ?
#
loop_
_entity_poly.entity_id
_entity_poly.type
_entity_poly.pdbx_seq_one_letter_code
_entity_poly.pdbx_strand_id
1 'polypeptide(L)'
;EFRLVVVKNEKTDKEFWFLSNEFELSAKEIADYYRKRWDIEVFFRFMKQELNLSHLVSLNKNGIEVMVYMTMIASMLLLIYKKTNNLGYKTAKRRITMELRDMITAILIVFAGGDPTKVFKTKT
;
A
#
# COMPACT_ATOMS: atom_id res chain seq x y z
N GLU A 1 3.36 -26.52 21.78
CA GLU A 1 2.28 -26.29 22.76
C GLU A 1 1.49 -25.05 22.33
N PHE A 2 0.20 -24.98 22.64
CA PHE A 2 -0.66 -23.83 22.31
C PHE A 2 -1.51 -23.48 23.53
N ARG A 3 -1.86 -22.20 23.69
CA ARG A 3 -2.84 -21.73 24.69
C ARG A 3 -4.07 -21.15 24.03
N LEU A 4 -5.22 -21.38 24.66
CA LEU A 4 -6.47 -20.73 24.32
C LEU A 4 -6.61 -19.44 25.15
N VAL A 5 -6.91 -18.34 24.48
CA VAL A 5 -7.11 -17.03 25.09
C VAL A 5 -8.54 -16.59 24.78
N VAL A 6 -9.32 -16.33 25.83
CA VAL A 6 -10.71 -15.86 25.71
C VAL A 6 -10.76 -14.41 26.16
N VAL A 7 -11.27 -13.54 25.30
CA VAL A 7 -11.45 -12.11 25.59
C VAL A 7 -12.90 -11.74 25.42
N LYS A 8 -13.49 -11.17 26.47
CA LYS A 8 -14.87 -10.69 26.47
C LYS A 8 -14.91 -9.19 26.25
N ASN A 9 -15.74 -8.74 25.31
CA ASN A 9 -15.94 -7.32 25.05
C ASN A 9 -17.03 -6.77 25.98
N GLU A 10 -16.64 -5.90 26.90
CA GLU A 10 -17.53 -5.30 27.93
C GLU A 10 -18.76 -4.58 27.37
N LYS A 11 -18.68 -4.02 26.16
CA LYS A 11 -19.79 -3.24 25.56
C LYS A 11 -20.80 -4.10 24.83
N THR A 12 -20.33 -5.21 24.25
CA THR A 12 -21.16 -6.05 23.36
C THR A 12 -21.49 -7.41 23.97
N ASP A 13 -20.93 -7.72 25.13
CA ASP A 13 -20.96 -9.02 25.82
C ASP A 13 -20.42 -10.21 24.99
N LYS A 14 -19.91 -9.96 23.77
CA LYS A 14 -19.34 -10.97 22.89
C LYS A 14 -17.99 -11.47 23.38
N GLU A 15 -17.79 -12.77 23.29
CA GLU A 15 -16.52 -13.44 23.55
C GLU A 15 -15.77 -13.73 22.24
N PHE A 16 -14.45 -13.54 22.29
CA PHE A 16 -13.53 -13.83 21.20
C PHE A 16 -12.51 -14.85 21.69
N TRP A 17 -12.34 -15.90 20.89
CA TRP A 17 -11.52 -17.06 21.23
C TRP A 17 -10.32 -17.08 20.29
N PHE A 18 -9.12 -17.00 20.86
CA PHE A 18 -7.86 -16.95 20.12
C PHE A 18 -6.98 -18.14 20.50
N LEU A 19 -6.46 -18.85 19.51
CA LEU A 19 -5.43 -19.85 19.70
C LEU A 19 -4.07 -19.20 19.43
N SER A 20 -3.16 -19.27 20.40
CA SER A 20 -1.82 -18.66 20.27
C SER A 20 -0.73 -19.59 20.79
N ASN A 21 0.42 -19.57 20.13
CA ASN A 21 1.67 -20.17 20.59
C ASN A 21 2.56 -19.16 21.34
N GLU A 22 2.09 -17.92 21.49
CA GLU A 22 2.78 -16.88 22.24
C GLU A 22 2.29 -16.91 23.67
N PHE A 23 3.20 -17.03 24.65
CA PHE A 23 2.89 -17.24 26.07
C PHE A 23 3.22 -16.02 26.93
N GLU A 24 4.11 -15.14 26.48
CA GLU A 24 4.55 -13.96 27.25
C GLU A 24 3.53 -12.82 27.20
N LEU A 25 2.81 -12.71 26.10
CA LEU A 25 1.82 -11.64 25.92
C LEU A 25 0.61 -11.83 26.84
N SER A 26 -0.01 -10.72 27.23
CA SER A 26 -1.31 -10.73 27.88
C SER A 26 -2.44 -11.08 26.88
N ALA A 27 -3.59 -11.51 27.42
CA ALA A 27 -4.78 -11.74 26.62
C ALA A 27 -5.22 -10.50 25.82
N LYS A 28 -5.05 -9.32 26.42
CA LYS A 28 -5.35 -8.03 25.79
C LYS A 28 -4.43 -7.75 24.59
N GLU A 29 -3.13 -7.96 24.74
CA GLU A 29 -2.17 -7.77 23.65
C GLU A 29 -2.43 -8.71 22.48
N ILE A 30 -2.77 -9.97 22.75
CA ILE A 30 -3.18 -10.93 21.72
C ILE A 30 -4.41 -10.43 20.96
N ALA A 31 -5.44 -9.96 21.67
CA ALA A 31 -6.63 -9.41 21.04
C ALA A 31 -6.33 -8.14 20.24
N ASP A 32 -5.47 -7.25 20.74
CA ASP A 32 -5.07 -6.03 20.04
C ASP A 32 -4.23 -6.34 18.79
N TYR A 33 -3.37 -7.36 18.82
CA TYR A 33 -2.69 -7.84 17.62
C TYR A 33 -3.64 -8.49 16.63
N TYR A 34 -4.59 -9.30 17.10
CA TYR A 34 -5.61 -9.86 16.21
C TYR A 34 -6.47 -8.77 15.58
N ARG A 35 -6.71 -7.64 16.26
CA ARG A 35 -7.42 -6.49 15.67
C ARG A 35 -6.71 -5.97 14.41
N LYS A 36 -5.36 -5.96 14.39
CA LYS A 36 -4.57 -5.56 13.21
C LYS A 36 -4.76 -6.48 12.00
N ARG A 37 -5.36 -7.67 12.16
CA ARG A 37 -5.78 -8.52 11.03
C ARG A 37 -6.68 -7.75 10.05
N TRP A 38 -7.52 -6.84 10.53
CA TRP A 38 -8.36 -6.03 9.65
C TRP A 38 -7.56 -5.07 8.74
N ASP A 39 -6.38 -4.64 9.17
CA ASP A 39 -5.54 -3.74 8.39
C ASP A 39 -5.09 -4.39 7.08
N ILE A 40 -4.91 -5.72 7.05
CA ILE A 40 -4.57 -6.43 5.81
C ILE A 40 -5.72 -6.38 4.80
N GLU A 41 -6.97 -6.46 5.26
CA GLU A 41 -8.15 -6.38 4.39
C GLU A 41 -8.30 -4.98 3.81
N VAL A 42 -8.05 -3.95 4.63
CA VAL A 42 -8.00 -2.56 4.17
C VAL A 42 -6.88 -2.37 3.15
N PHE A 43 -5.70 -2.98 3.36
CA PHE A 43 -4.59 -2.95 2.42
C PHE A 43 -4.92 -3.64 1.08
N PHE A 44 -5.55 -4.82 1.10
CA PHE A 44 -5.99 -5.50 -0.13
C PHE A 44 -7.10 -4.72 -0.85
N ARG A 45 -8.05 -4.12 -0.12
CA ARG A 45 -9.05 -3.23 -0.71
C ARG A 45 -8.39 -2.04 -1.39
N PHE A 46 -7.41 -1.45 -0.73
CA PHE A 46 -6.59 -0.36 -1.25
C PHE A 46 -5.89 -0.74 -2.56
N MET A 47 -5.18 -1.88 -2.59
CA MET A 47 -4.49 -2.33 -3.81
C MET A 47 -5.45 -2.57 -4.98
N LYS A 48 -6.62 -3.16 -4.72
CA LYS A 48 -7.64 -3.41 -5.75
C LYS A 48 -8.23 -2.12 -6.30
N GLN A 49 -8.63 -1.19 -5.42
CA GLN A 49 -9.34 0.03 -5.82
C GLN A 49 -8.41 1.09 -6.41
N GLU A 50 -7.23 1.26 -5.83
CA GLU A 50 -6.40 2.42 -6.15
C GLU A 50 -5.24 2.10 -7.09
N LEU A 51 -4.77 0.86 -7.13
CA LEU A 51 -3.68 0.44 -8.01
C LEU A 51 -4.16 -0.42 -9.17
N ASN A 52 -5.47 -0.51 -9.39
CA ASN A 52 -6.11 -1.27 -10.47
C ASN A 52 -5.67 -2.74 -10.55
N LEU A 53 -5.33 -3.37 -9.42
CA LEU A 53 -4.91 -4.78 -9.37
C LEU A 53 -5.98 -5.75 -9.91
N SER A 54 -7.23 -5.30 -10.05
CA SER A 54 -8.33 -6.08 -10.65
C SER A 54 -8.25 -6.22 -12.17
N HIS A 55 -7.48 -5.38 -12.87
CA HIS A 55 -7.32 -5.43 -14.33
C HIS A 55 -5.97 -6.02 -14.68
N LEU A 56 -5.90 -7.35 -14.67
CA LEU A 56 -4.67 -8.08 -15.01
C LEU A 56 -4.40 -7.96 -16.53
N VAL A 57 -3.24 -7.42 -16.89
CA VAL A 57 -2.76 -7.29 -18.28
C VAL A 57 -2.33 -8.64 -18.88
N SER A 58 -2.05 -9.65 -18.05
CA SER A 58 -1.66 -11.00 -18.45
C SER A 58 -2.42 -12.06 -17.64
N LEU A 59 -2.81 -13.15 -18.31
CA LEU A 59 -3.47 -14.31 -17.70
C LEU A 59 -2.52 -15.48 -17.43
N ASN A 60 -1.23 -15.34 -17.78
CA ASN A 60 -0.21 -16.34 -17.45
C ASN A 60 0.19 -16.20 -15.97
N LYS A 61 0.40 -17.32 -15.27
CA LYS A 61 0.85 -17.37 -13.86
C LYS A 61 2.01 -16.41 -13.60
N ASN A 62 3.08 -16.47 -14.41
CA ASN A 62 4.25 -15.61 -14.23
C ASN A 62 3.89 -14.12 -14.41
N GLY A 63 3.01 -13.81 -15.37
CA GLY A 63 2.55 -12.44 -15.59
C GLY A 63 1.73 -11.91 -14.42
N ILE A 64 0.89 -12.75 -13.82
CA ILE A 64 0.13 -12.43 -12.62
C ILE A 64 1.07 -12.20 -11.43
N GLU A 65 2.03 -13.09 -11.19
CA GLU A 65 3.01 -12.96 -10.12
C GLU A 65 3.80 -11.66 -10.23
N VAL A 66 4.36 -11.36 -11.41
CA VAL A 66 5.10 -10.12 -11.66
C VAL A 66 4.21 -8.89 -11.42
N MET A 67 2.97 -8.87 -11.91
CA MET A 67 2.09 -7.74 -11.67
C MET A 67 1.76 -7.55 -10.18
N VAL A 68 1.50 -8.63 -9.44
CA VAL A 68 1.26 -8.57 -8.00
C VAL A 68 2.49 -7.99 -7.28
N TYR A 69 3.70 -8.48 -7.59
CA TYR A 69 4.94 -7.95 -7.01
C TYR A 69 5.14 -6.46 -7.35
N MET A 70 4.97 -6.08 -8.62
CA MET A 70 5.11 -4.69 -9.06
C MET A 70 4.08 -3.77 -8.38
N THR A 71 2.83 -4.21 -8.26
CA THR A 71 1.79 -3.44 -7.57
C THR A 71 2.11 -3.29 -6.09
N MET A 72 2.61 -4.33 -5.41
CA MET A 72 3.02 -4.23 -4.01
C MET A 72 4.17 -3.22 -3.83
N ILE A 73 5.21 -3.28 -4.68
CA ILE A 73 6.32 -2.32 -4.64
C ILE A 73 5.82 -0.89 -4.88
N ALA A 74 5.00 -0.66 -5.91
CA ALA A 74 4.42 0.65 -6.20
C ALA A 74 3.55 1.17 -5.03
N SER A 75 2.80 0.27 -4.38
CA SER A 75 1.99 0.60 -3.20
C SER A 75 2.84 1.15 -2.05
N MET A 76 3.99 0.50 -1.79
CA MET A 76 4.92 0.90 -0.73
C MET A 76 5.53 2.26 -1.03
N LEU A 77 6.01 2.46 -2.27
CA LEU A 77 6.59 3.73 -2.70
C LEU A 77 5.59 4.89 -2.55
N LEU A 78 4.34 4.66 -2.95
CA LEU A 78 3.27 5.66 -2.83
C LEU A 78 2.93 5.98 -1.37
N LEU A 79 2.89 4.98 -0.49
CA LEU A 79 2.65 5.18 0.94
C LEU A 79 3.82 5.92 1.62
N ILE A 80 5.06 5.61 1.25
CA ILE A 80 6.25 6.33 1.71
C ILE A 80 6.19 7.78 1.24
N TYR A 81 5.96 8.03 -0.05
CA TYR A 81 5.85 9.38 -0.60
C TYR A 81 4.76 10.20 0.11
N LYS A 82 3.59 9.59 0.32
CA LYS A 82 2.49 10.19 1.07
C LYS A 82 2.93 10.58 2.48
N LYS A 83 3.63 9.69 3.19
CA LYS A 83 4.10 9.91 4.57
C LYS A 83 5.17 11.01 4.63
N THR A 84 6.16 10.97 3.75
CA THR A 84 7.27 11.93 3.72
C THR A 84 6.80 13.35 3.39
N ASN A 85 5.80 13.49 2.51
CA ASN A 85 5.25 14.79 2.12
C ASN A 85 4.04 15.24 2.96
N ASN A 86 3.64 14.45 3.97
CA ASN A 86 2.44 14.67 4.79
C ASN A 86 1.17 14.96 3.96
N LEU A 87 0.95 14.18 2.89
CA LEU A 87 -0.15 14.40 1.94
C LEU A 87 -1.33 13.45 2.16
N GLY A 88 -2.51 13.89 1.71
CA GLY A 88 -3.63 12.99 1.47
C GLY A 88 -3.32 12.00 0.34
N TYR A 89 -3.93 10.82 0.38
CA TYR A 89 -3.64 9.74 -0.58
C TYR A 89 -3.85 10.17 -2.04
N LYS A 90 -5.01 10.75 -2.36
CA LYS A 90 -5.35 11.21 -3.73
C LYS A 90 -4.34 12.24 -4.24
N THR A 91 -3.92 13.16 -3.36
CA THR A 91 -2.92 14.19 -3.68
C THR A 91 -1.55 13.57 -3.93
N ALA A 92 -1.12 12.64 -3.06
CA ALA A 92 0.15 11.92 -3.23
C ALA A 92 0.18 11.16 -4.57
N LYS A 93 -0.88 10.39 -4.89
CA LYS A 93 -1.01 9.64 -6.14
C LYS A 93 -0.94 10.55 -7.37
N ARG A 94 -1.65 11.68 -7.33
CA ARG A 94 -1.62 12.67 -8.42
C ARG A 94 -0.22 13.26 -8.59
N ARG A 95 0.40 13.69 -7.48
CA ARG A 95 1.68 14.39 -7.50
C ARG A 95 2.83 13.50 -7.96
N ILE A 96 2.95 12.30 -7.42
CA ILE A 96 4.00 11.35 -7.85
C ILE A 96 3.85 10.98 -9.33
N THR A 97 2.61 10.85 -9.82
CA THR A 97 2.34 10.57 -11.23
C THR A 97 2.74 11.74 -12.13
N MET A 98 2.46 12.98 -11.71
CA MET A 98 2.86 14.19 -12.45
C MET A 98 4.39 14.32 -12.47
N GLU A 99 5.04 14.22 -11.30
CA GLU A 99 6.50 14.31 -11.19
C GLU A 99 7.20 13.22 -12.02
N LEU A 100 6.68 11.99 -12.00
CA LEU A 100 7.21 10.90 -12.83
C LEU A 100 7.01 11.16 -14.34
N ARG A 101 5.84 11.67 -14.73
CA ARG A 101 5.56 12.03 -16.12
C ARG A 101 6.50 13.12 -16.62
N ASP A 102 6.72 14.15 -15.80
CA ASP A 102 7.62 15.26 -16.13
C ASP A 102 9.06 14.74 -16.29
N MET A 103 9.53 13.88 -15.39
CA MET A 103 10.83 13.23 -15.52
C MET A 103 10.95 12.39 -16.80
N ILE A 104 9.95 11.56 -17.11
CA ILE A 104 9.95 10.74 -18.33
C ILE A 104 9.97 11.63 -19.58
N THR A 105 9.16 12.69 -19.61
CA THR A 105 9.14 13.64 -20.72
C THR A 105 10.47 14.35 -20.88
N ALA A 106 11.12 14.77 -19.79
CA ALA A 106 12.46 15.36 -19.84
C ALA A 106 13.48 14.39 -20.45
N ILE A 107 13.48 13.13 -20.00
CA ILE A 107 14.36 12.07 -20.50
C ILE A 107 14.12 11.86 -22.01
N LEU A 108 12.87 11.76 -22.44
CA LEU A 108 12.52 11.59 -23.86
C LEU A 108 13.00 12.75 -24.74
N ILE A 109 12.88 13.99 -24.26
CA ILE A 109 13.36 15.18 -24.98
C ILE A 109 14.87 15.11 -25.17
N VAL A 110 15.62 14.74 -24.12
CA VAL A 110 17.08 14.58 -24.18
C VAL A 110 17.46 13.48 -25.18
N PHE A 111 16.78 12.33 -25.15
CA PHE A 111 17.01 11.26 -26.11
C PHE A 111 16.73 11.67 -27.57
N ALA A 112 15.80 12.59 -27.79
CA ALA A 112 15.50 13.16 -29.09
C ALA A 112 16.45 14.29 -29.52
N GLY A 113 17.48 14.63 -28.72
CA GLY A 113 18.41 15.73 -28.97
C GLY A 113 17.84 17.12 -28.68
N GLY A 114 16.71 17.20 -27.99
CA GLY A 114 16.07 18.44 -27.58
C GLY A 114 16.55 18.95 -26.22
N ASP A 115 16.11 20.17 -25.87
CA ASP A 115 16.41 20.81 -24.59
C ASP A 115 15.17 20.78 -23.67
N PRO A 116 15.18 19.99 -22.57
CA PRO A 116 14.03 19.84 -21.67
C PRO A 116 13.67 21.12 -20.91
N THR A 117 14.60 22.07 -20.76
CA THR A 117 14.35 23.33 -20.03
C THR A 117 13.31 24.22 -20.72
N LYS A 118 13.10 24.03 -22.03
CA LYS A 118 12.10 24.76 -22.81
C LYS A 118 10.66 24.32 -22.53
N VAL A 119 10.48 23.10 -22.02
CA VAL A 119 9.17 22.51 -21.72
C VAL A 119 8.76 22.78 -20.26
N PHE A 120 9.70 22.59 -19.33
CA PHE A 120 9.48 22.84 -17.91
C PHE A 120 9.93 24.25 -17.54
N LYS A 121 9.23 25.29 -18.02
CA LYS A 121 9.44 26.65 -17.53
C LYS A 121 8.98 26.71 -16.07
N THR A 122 9.91 26.59 -15.14
CA THR A 122 9.66 26.82 -13.72
C THR A 122 9.16 28.25 -13.57
N LYS A 123 7.86 28.43 -13.29
CA LYS A 123 7.38 29.72 -12.77
C LYS A 123 8.04 29.90 -11.41
N THR A 124 9.06 30.75 -11.39
CA THR A 124 9.65 31.33 -10.19
C THR A 124 8.58 32.10 -9.42
#